data_AF-A0A921NCR6-F1
#
_entry.id   AF-A0A921NCR6-F1
#
_cell.length_a   1.000
_cell.length_b   1.000
_cell.length_c   1.000
_cell.angle_alpha   90.00
_cell.angle_beta   90.00
_cell.angle_gamma   90.00
#
_symmetry.space_group_name_H-M   'P 1'
#
loop_
_entity.id
_entity.type
_entity.pdbx_description
1 polymer ?
#
loop_
_entity_poly.entity_id
_entity_poly.type
_entity_poly.pdbx_seq_one_letter_code
_entity_poly.pdbx_strand_id
1 'polypeptide(L)'
;TQLETVYMDLREPNPVVCEEITPDIIDIVIVPGVVFSPQGYRIGFGGGYYDRFLAMYPLPTVALAFDCQVRDKVPRDVYDIPIDTLITNTAVVNCVQERDSQ
;
A
#
# COMPACT_ATOMS: atom_id res chain seq x y z
N THR A 1 18.27 18.14 5.98
CA THR A 1 17.86 16.80 5.53
C THR A 1 16.50 16.92 4.88
N GLN A 2 16.12 16.06 3.93
CA GLN A 2 14.79 16.11 3.28
C GLN A 2 13.66 15.53 4.15
N LEU A 3 14.01 14.85 5.25
CA LEU A 3 13.06 14.25 6.20
C LEU A 3 13.16 14.92 7.57
N GLU A 4 12.01 15.05 8.22
CA GLU A 4 11.87 15.53 9.61
C GLU A 4 11.06 14.55 10.46
N THR A 5 11.27 14.58 11.78
CA THR A 5 10.49 13.78 12.72
C THR A 5 9.27 14.60 13.16
N VAL A 6 8.07 14.11 12.89
CA VAL A 6 6.83 14.84 13.15
C VAL A 6 6.19 14.44 14.49
N TYR A 7 5.94 13.15 14.68
CA TYR A 7 5.26 12.61 15.86
C TYR A 7 5.94 11.31 16.27
N MET A 8 6.40 11.26 17.54
CA MET A 8 7.23 10.15 18.04
C MET A 8 8.42 9.92 17.10
N ASP A 9 8.57 8.72 16.54
CA ASP A 9 9.65 8.38 15.61
C ASP A 9 9.20 8.39 14.14
N LEU A 10 8.00 8.92 13.84
CA LEU A 10 7.49 9.03 12.48
C LEU A 10 8.24 10.11 11.71
N ARG A 11 8.77 9.73 10.55
CA ARG A 11 9.51 10.61 9.65
C ARG A 11 8.68 10.91 8.41
N GLU A 12 8.56 12.19 8.09
CA GLU A 12 7.83 12.68 6.92
C GLU A 12 8.72 13.61 6.07
N PRO A 13 8.44 13.76 4.77
CA PRO A 13 9.12 14.74 3.93
C PRO A 13 8.85 16.16 4.44
N ASN A 14 9.90 16.95 4.62
CA ASN A 14 9.74 18.33 5.08
C ASN A 14 9.18 19.21 3.94
N PRO A 15 8.02 19.88 4.14
CA PRO A 15 7.32 20.61 3.08
C PRO A 15 8.01 21.92 2.65
N VAL A 16 9.02 22.39 3.40
CA VAL A 16 9.81 23.59 3.05
C VAL A 16 10.90 23.25 2.04
N VAL A 17 11.40 22.01 2.04
CA VAL A 17 12.51 21.58 1.18
C VAL A 17 12.12 20.55 0.11
N CYS A 18 11.00 19.86 0.29
CA CYS A 18 10.49 18.89 -0.67
C CYS A 18 9.36 19.51 -1.51
N GLU A 19 9.42 19.25 -2.81
CA GLU A 19 8.33 19.58 -3.73
C GLU A 19 7.21 18.53 -3.61
N GLU A 20 5.97 18.98 -3.52
CA GLU A 20 4.81 18.10 -3.57
C GLU A 20 4.61 17.61 -5.01
N ILE A 21 4.44 16.30 -5.17
CA ILE A 21 4.19 15.68 -6.47
C ILE A 21 2.77 15.14 -6.55
N THR A 22 2.20 15.19 -7.74
CA THR A 22 0.86 14.66 -8.00
C THR A 22 0.90 13.15 -8.28
N PRO A 23 -0.16 12.40 -7.98
CA PRO A 23 -0.14 10.94 -8.14
C PRO A 23 0.05 10.44 -9.57
N ASP A 24 -0.28 11.26 -10.57
CA ASP A 24 -0.20 10.92 -12.00
C ASP A 24 1.24 10.75 -12.52
N ILE A 25 2.24 11.27 -11.80
CA ILE A 25 3.66 11.10 -12.16
C ILE A 25 4.33 9.93 -11.43
N ILE A 26 3.60 9.22 -10.57
CA ILE A 26 4.13 8.10 -9.81
C ILE A 26 3.91 6.82 -10.60
N ASP A 27 4.97 6.16 -11.05
CA ASP A 27 4.87 4.92 -11.83
C ASP A 27 4.48 3.69 -10.97
N ILE A 28 4.89 3.69 -9.71
CA ILE A 28 4.70 2.57 -8.79
C ILE A 28 4.57 3.04 -7.34
N VAL A 29 3.64 2.43 -6.60
CA VAL A 29 3.46 2.69 -5.16
C VAL A 29 3.73 1.43 -4.35
N ILE A 30 4.61 1.56 -3.36
CA ILE A 30 4.80 0.53 -2.34
C ILE A 30 3.77 0.77 -1.23
N VAL A 31 2.80 -0.12 -1.14
CA VAL A 31 1.68 -0.03 -0.20
C VAL A 31 2.04 -0.77 1.10
N PRO A 32 2.06 -0.10 2.26
CA PRO A 32 2.32 -0.72 3.54
C PRO A 32 1.07 -1.41 4.09
N GLY A 33 1.28 -2.34 5.01
CA GLY A 33 0.20 -3.07 5.69
C GLY A 33 0.72 -3.97 6.81
N VAL A 34 -0.19 -4.39 7.67
CA VAL A 34 0.09 -5.26 8.81
C VAL A 34 -0.13 -6.72 8.45
N VAL A 35 -1.24 -7.01 7.76
CA VAL A 35 -1.63 -8.35 7.29
C VAL A 35 -2.08 -8.25 5.84
N PHE A 36 -1.75 -9.25 5.04
CA PHE A 36 -2.08 -9.34 3.62
C PHE A 36 -2.76 -10.68 3.31
N SER A 37 -3.59 -10.72 2.27
CA SER A 37 -4.07 -11.97 1.69
C SER A 37 -3.47 -12.24 0.30
N PRO A 38 -3.46 -13.50 -0.16
CA PRO A 38 -3.04 -13.85 -1.52
C PRO A 38 -3.88 -13.19 -2.63
N GLN A 39 -5.05 -12.62 -2.29
CA GLN A 39 -5.90 -11.85 -3.21
C GLN A 39 -5.56 -10.36 -3.23
N GLY A 40 -4.52 -9.92 -2.52
CA GLY A 40 -4.06 -8.53 -2.50
C GLY A 40 -4.80 -7.62 -1.51
N TYR A 41 -5.78 -8.12 -0.77
CA TYR A 41 -6.40 -7.35 0.32
C TYR A 41 -5.43 -7.24 1.51
N ARG A 42 -5.58 -6.18 2.30
CA ARG A 42 -4.69 -5.90 3.43
C ARG A 42 -5.44 -5.29 4.62
N ILE A 43 -4.87 -5.46 5.80
CA ILE A 43 -5.21 -4.67 6.99
C ILE A 43 -4.11 -3.62 7.18
N GLY A 44 -4.47 -2.34 7.06
CA GLY A 44 -3.59 -1.22 7.33
C GLY A 44 -3.48 -0.87 8.83
N PHE A 45 -2.96 0.32 9.12
CA PHE A 45 -2.82 0.83 10.50
C PHE A 45 -4.09 1.53 11.04
N GLY A 46 -5.21 1.46 10.31
CA GLY A 46 -6.53 1.95 10.76
C GLY A 46 -6.92 3.37 10.33
N GLY A 47 -6.05 4.13 9.65
CA GLY A 47 -6.35 5.49 9.19
C GLY A 47 -7.07 5.61 7.83
N GLY A 48 -7.14 4.52 7.06
CA GLY A 48 -7.77 4.50 5.74
C GLY A 48 -7.10 5.42 4.70
N TYR A 49 -5.83 5.76 4.88
CA TYR A 49 -5.09 6.64 3.96
C TYR A 49 -4.91 6.00 2.59
N TYR A 50 -4.44 4.75 2.56
CA TYR A 50 -4.18 4.05 1.31
C TYR A 50 -5.46 3.61 0.60
N ASP A 51 -6.57 3.37 1.31
CA ASP A 51 -7.82 2.99 0.65
C ASP A 51 -8.36 4.15 -0.18
N ARG A 52 -8.29 5.38 0.36
CA ARG A 52 -8.62 6.60 -0.38
C ARG A 52 -7.65 6.89 -1.53
N PHE A 53 -6.35 6.69 -1.29
CA PHE A 53 -5.33 6.93 -2.31
C PHE A 53 -5.42 5.94 -3.48
N LEU A 54 -5.63 4.65 -3.19
CA LEU A 54 -5.74 3.61 -4.22
C LEU A 54 -6.98 3.78 -5.09
N ALA A 55 -8.06 4.36 -4.56
CA ALA A 55 -9.28 4.67 -5.32
C ALA A 55 -9.04 5.68 -6.46
N MET A 56 -7.98 6.49 -6.36
CA MET A 56 -7.61 7.49 -7.35
C MET A 56 -6.30 7.15 -8.10
N TYR A 57 -5.68 6.00 -7.82
CA TYR A 57 -4.38 5.63 -8.37
C TYR A 57 -4.49 4.35 -9.23
N PRO A 58 -4.55 4.46 -10.57
CA PRO A 58 -4.76 3.31 -11.45
C PRO A 58 -3.47 2.56 -11.81
N LEU A 59 -2.31 3.10 -11.45
CA LEU A 59 -1.01 2.56 -11.81
C LEU A 59 -0.57 1.43 -10.86
N PRO A 60 0.49 0.66 -11.21
CA PRO A 60 0.92 -0.51 -10.45
C PRO A 60 1.21 -0.26 -8.97
N THR A 61 0.79 -1.23 -8.15
CA THR A 61 0.96 -1.23 -6.70
C THR A 61 1.57 -2.52 -6.19
N VAL A 62 2.53 -2.38 -5.27
CA VAL A 62 3.27 -3.50 -4.72
C VAL A 62 3.23 -3.44 -3.20
N ALA A 63 3.04 -4.57 -2.53
CA ALA A 63 3.32 -4.66 -1.10
C ALA A 63 4.51 -5.58 -0.84
N LEU A 64 5.29 -5.22 0.16
CA LEU A 64 6.35 -6.04 0.72
C LEU A 64 5.89 -6.56 2.07
N ALA A 65 5.93 -7.87 2.27
CA ALA A 65 5.46 -8.50 3.50
C ALA A 65 6.30 -9.73 3.87
N PHE A 66 6.41 -10.02 5.16
CA PHE A 66 6.93 -11.31 5.60
C PHE A 66 5.87 -12.41 5.43
N ASP A 67 6.28 -13.67 5.30
CA ASP A 67 5.33 -14.80 5.18
C ASP A 67 4.37 -14.88 6.39
N CYS A 68 4.82 -14.47 7.57
CA CYS A 68 3.99 -14.42 8.78
C CYS A 68 2.88 -13.36 8.75
N GLN A 69 2.99 -12.38 7.85
CA GLN A 69 1.98 -11.35 7.61
C GLN A 69 0.94 -11.79 6.57
N VAL A 70 1.14 -12.93 5.91
CA VAL A 70 0.19 -13.44 4.92
C VAL A 70 -0.81 -14.39 5.57
N ARG A 71 -2.10 -14.16 5.33
CA ARG A 71 -3.23 -14.97 5.81
C ARG A 71 -4.17 -15.30 4.67
N ASP A 72 -4.77 -16.49 4.70
CA ASP A 72 -5.68 -16.95 3.65
C ASP A 72 -6.83 -15.98 3.39
N LYS A 73 -7.31 -15.30 4.43
CA LYS A 73 -8.34 -14.27 4.36
C LYS A 73 -8.03 -13.14 5.32
N VAL A 74 -8.35 -11.93 4.87
CA VAL A 74 -8.46 -10.73 5.71
C VAL A 74 -9.90 -10.22 5.65
N PRO A 75 -10.43 -9.63 6.74
CA PRO A 75 -11.67 -8.86 6.68
C PRO A 75 -11.53 -7.78 5.61
N ARG A 76 -12.57 -7.60 4.80
CA ARG A 76 -12.63 -6.58 3.76
C ARG A 76 -13.98 -5.86 3.78
N ASP A 77 -13.95 -4.58 3.44
CA ASP A 77 -15.10 -3.74 3.16
C ASP A 77 -15.22 -3.47 1.65
N VAL A 78 -16.33 -2.88 1.21
CA VAL A 78 -16.60 -2.51 -0.19
C VAL A 78 -15.65 -1.43 -0.72
N TYR A 79 -14.97 -0.72 0.19
CA TYR A 79 -14.01 0.34 -0.13
C TYR A 79 -12.56 -0.15 -0.17
N ASP A 80 -12.30 -1.42 0.18
CA ASP A 80 -10.94 -1.95 0.24
C ASP A 80 -10.47 -2.37 -1.14
N ILE A 81 -9.50 -1.63 -1.67
CA ILE A 81 -8.91 -1.88 -2.99
C ILE A 81 -7.68 -2.78 -2.85
N PRO A 82 -7.63 -3.91 -3.57
CA PRO A 82 -6.49 -4.83 -3.52
C PRO A 82 -5.26 -4.25 -4.23
N ILE A 83 -4.08 -4.69 -3.79
CA ILE A 83 -2.81 -4.41 -4.48
C ILE A 83 -2.63 -5.31 -5.71
N ASP A 84 -1.72 -4.94 -6.61
CA ASP A 84 -1.43 -5.73 -7.82
C ASP A 84 -0.43 -6.86 -7.58
N THR A 85 0.56 -6.63 -6.72
CA THR A 85 1.62 -7.61 -6.46
C THR A 85 1.98 -7.66 -4.98
N LEU A 86 2.02 -8.87 -4.43
CA LEU A 86 2.52 -9.13 -3.08
C LEU A 86 3.87 -9.86 -3.17
N ILE A 87 4.92 -9.25 -2.64
CA ILE A 87 6.25 -9.84 -2.58
C ILE A 87 6.52 -10.24 -1.14
N THR A 88 6.86 -11.52 -0.94
CA THR A 88 7.34 -12.03 0.34
C THR A 88 8.78 -12.51 0.26
N ASN A 89 9.32 -12.94 1.40
CA ASN A 89 10.65 -13.53 1.47
C ASN A 89 10.78 -14.81 0.61
N THR A 90 9.67 -15.46 0.29
CA THR A 90 9.64 -16.78 -0.35
C THR A 90 8.94 -16.81 -1.70
N ALA A 91 8.07 -15.83 -2.00
CA ALA A 91 7.27 -15.83 -3.21
C ALA A 91 6.93 -14.43 -3.73
N VAL A 92 6.58 -14.39 -5.02
CA VAL A 92 5.93 -13.24 -5.65
C VAL A 92 4.54 -13.69 -6.08
N VAL A 93 3.50 -13.02 -5.58
CA VAL A 93 2.10 -13.33 -5.85
C VAL A 93 1.52 -12.21 -6.70
N ASN A 94 0.90 -12.58 -7.82
CA ASN A 94 0.20 -11.65 -8.71
C ASN A 94 -1.29 -11.61 -8.33
N CYS A 95 -1.77 -10.41 -8.00
CA CYS A 95 -3.12 -10.14 -7.50
C CYS A 95 -3.93 -9.25 -8.46
N VAL A 96 -3.38 -8.89 -9.64
CA VAL A 96 -3.95 -7.92 -10.60
C VAL A 96 -5.42 -8.21 -10.94
N GLN A 97 -5.78 -9.49 -11.08
CA GLN A 97 -7.13 -9.91 -11.46
C GLN A 97 -8.21 -9.45 -10.48
N GLU A 98 -7.88 -9.32 -9.19
CA GLU A 98 -8.81 -8.88 -8.15
C GLU A 98 -9.01 -7.36 -8.17
N ARG A 99 -7.99 -6.61 -8.62
CA ARG A 99 -8.07 -5.15 -8.75
C ARG A 99 -8.87 -4.72 -9.97
N ASP A 100 -8.68 -5.39 -11.10
CA ASP A 100 -9.44 -5.13 -12.33
C ASP A 100 -10.94 -5.49 -12.19
N SER A 101 -11.27 -6.34 -11.21
CA SER A 101 -12.65 -6.78 -10.92
C SER A 101 -13.41 -5.84 -9.98
N GLN A 102 -12.77 -4.79 -9.46
CA GLN A 102 -13.37 -3.74 -8.62
C GLN A 102 -13.59 -2.45 -9.42
#